data_AF-A0AAD4K9X3-F1
#
_entry.id   AF-A0AAD4K9X3-F1
#
_cell.length_a   1.000
_cell.length_b   1.000
_cell.length_c   1.000
_cell.angle_alpha   90.00
_cell.angle_beta   90.00
_cell.angle_gamma   90.00
#
_symmetry.space_group_name_H-M   'P 1'
#
loop_
_entity.id
_entity.type
_entity.pdbx_description
1 polymer ?
#
loop_
_entity_poly.entity_id
_entity_poly.type
_entity_poly.pdbx_seq_one_letter_code
_entity_poly.pdbx_strand_id
1 'polypeptide(L)'
;GTTAAPEPCVYASQTWGTSTLNAFKFCVDGVTLSSTCIANHYYVSNSTISGCVPAAQMDPQCIDVTLKPPVCTGNNLRQMQRSSVITQFYICESENAEPTVINCPDGKIFANNNGWLGCFEWEQWRIASGCNTY
;
A
#
# COMPACT_ATOMS: atom_id res chain seq x y z
N GLY A 1 -5.36 -15.06 31.79
CA GLY A 1 -5.02 -14.45 30.50
C GLY A 1 -3.54 -14.20 30.50
N THR A 2 -2.81 -14.77 29.54
CA THR A 2 -1.36 -14.56 29.43
C THR A 2 -1.12 -13.26 28.70
N THR A 3 -0.80 -12.20 29.44
CA THR A 3 -0.37 -10.92 28.84
C THR A 3 1.00 -11.17 28.19
N ALA A 4 1.09 -11.01 26.88
CA ALA A 4 2.36 -11.13 26.17
C ALA A 4 3.36 -10.09 26.68
N ALA A 5 4.62 -10.48 26.81
CA ALA A 5 5.69 -9.55 27.17
C ALA A 5 5.85 -8.47 26.09
N PRO A 6 6.19 -7.21 26.46
CA PRO A 6 6.38 -6.14 25.50
C PRO A 6 7.52 -6.46 24.52
N GLU A 7 7.30 -6.14 23.24
CA GLU A 7 8.27 -6.34 22.17
C GLU A 7 9.48 -5.40 22.37
N PRO A 8 10.73 -5.91 22.36
CA PRO A 8 11.92 -5.07 22.49
C PRO A 8 12.08 -4.15 21.27
N CYS A 9 12.73 -3.00 21.46
CA CYS A 9 12.99 -2.08 20.36
C CYS A 9 13.94 -2.66 19.32
N VAL A 10 13.60 -2.47 18.04
CA VAL A 10 14.50 -2.77 16.91
C VAL A 10 15.57 -1.68 16.80
N TYR A 11 15.14 -0.41 16.89
CA TYR A 11 16.02 0.76 16.86
C TYR A 11 15.72 1.68 18.04
N ALA A 12 16.75 2.23 18.69
CA ALA A 12 16.59 3.06 19.87
C ALA A 12 16.01 4.46 19.57
N SER A 13 16.28 5.00 18.38
CA SER A 13 15.97 6.40 18.03
C SER A 13 15.37 6.59 16.63
N GLN A 14 15.09 5.51 15.91
CA GLN A 14 14.51 5.56 14.57
C GLN A 14 13.11 4.97 14.59
N THR A 15 12.24 5.49 13.74
CA THR A 15 10.99 4.80 13.38
C THR A 15 11.28 3.68 12.38
N TRP A 16 10.42 2.66 12.33
CA TRP A 16 10.49 1.62 11.30
C TRP A 16 9.09 1.19 10.86
N GLY A 17 9.00 0.67 9.64
CA GLY A 17 7.74 0.25 9.04
C GLY A 17 7.19 -1.02 9.66
N THR A 18 5.90 -1.27 9.40
CA THR A 18 5.23 -2.53 9.72
C THR A 18 4.72 -3.20 8.44
N SER A 19 4.07 -4.36 8.58
CA SER A 19 3.32 -4.98 7.48
C SER A 19 2.09 -4.18 7.07
N THR A 20 1.63 -3.23 7.88
CA THR A 20 0.54 -2.33 7.54
C THR A 20 1.08 -1.06 6.88
N LEU A 21 0.58 -0.82 5.67
CA LEU A 21 0.88 0.29 4.76
C LEU A 21 1.06 1.68 5.41
N ASN A 22 0.16 2.04 6.33
CA ASN A 22 0.17 3.33 7.00
C ASN A 22 0.63 3.22 8.45
N ALA A 23 1.20 2.10 8.91
CA ALA A 23 1.61 1.93 10.30
C ALA A 23 3.12 1.77 10.47
N PHE A 24 3.61 2.33 11.56
CA PHE A 24 5.02 2.36 11.92
C PHE A 24 5.20 2.14 13.41
N LYS A 25 6.41 1.78 13.77
CA LYS A 25 6.84 1.55 15.15
C LYS A 25 7.94 2.53 15.54
N PHE A 26 8.06 2.77 16.84
CA PHE A 26 9.10 3.59 17.44
C PHE A 26 9.37 3.14 18.87
N CYS A 27 10.51 3.56 19.41
CA CYS A 27 10.96 3.18 20.75
C CYS A 27 10.65 4.29 21.77
N VAL A 28 10.09 3.91 22.91
CA VAL A 28 9.97 4.76 24.10
C VAL A 28 10.42 3.96 25.30
N ASP A 29 11.47 4.42 25.99
CA ASP A 29 12.03 3.78 27.19
C ASP A 29 12.33 2.27 27.03
N GLY A 30 12.82 1.87 25.84
CA GLY A 30 13.15 0.47 25.52
C GLY A 30 11.95 -0.40 25.14
N VAL A 31 10.76 0.19 25.03
CA VAL A 31 9.52 -0.49 24.63
C VAL A 31 9.09 -0.06 23.23
N THR A 32 8.75 -1.04 22.39
CA THR A 32 8.18 -0.79 21.06
C THR A 32 6.73 -0.32 21.18
N LEU A 33 6.44 0.85 20.61
CA LEU A 33 5.08 1.36 20.40
C LEU A 33 4.74 1.37 18.92
N SER A 34 3.45 1.27 18.59
CA SER A 34 2.94 1.37 17.21
C SER A 34 2.06 2.60 17.04
N SER A 35 2.10 3.20 15.86
CA SER A 35 1.23 4.31 15.46
C SER A 35 0.89 4.18 13.96
N THR A 36 -0.06 4.98 13.51
CA THR A 36 -0.51 5.02 12.12
C THR A 36 -0.44 6.44 11.56
N CYS A 37 0.00 6.56 10.31
CA CYS A 37 -0.18 7.73 9.49
C CYS A 37 -1.67 8.04 9.30
N ILE A 38 -1.97 9.32 9.15
CA ILE A 38 -3.31 9.81 8.83
C ILE A 38 -3.76 9.29 7.45
N ALA A 39 -5.06 9.43 7.15
CA ALA A 39 -5.60 9.02 5.86
C ALA A 39 -4.81 9.61 4.67
N ASN A 40 -4.68 8.82 3.60
CA ASN A 40 -3.90 9.17 2.39
C ASN A 40 -2.43 9.48 2.66
N HIS A 41 -1.84 8.96 3.74
CA HIS A 41 -0.40 9.01 4.00
C HIS A 41 0.16 7.62 4.20
N TYR A 42 1.41 7.44 3.78
CA TYR A 42 2.13 6.17 3.80
C TYR A 42 3.41 6.34 4.57
N TYR A 43 3.74 5.35 5.39
CA TYR A 43 5.01 5.39 6.10
C TYR A 43 6.14 5.04 5.13
N VAL A 44 7.12 5.93 5.04
CA VAL A 44 8.29 5.90 4.16
C VAL A 44 9.51 5.94 5.07
N SER A 45 10.53 5.13 4.79
CA SER A 45 11.77 5.11 5.57
C SER A 45 12.95 4.75 4.69
N ASN A 46 13.51 5.78 4.06
CA ASN A 46 14.69 5.73 3.22
C ASN A 46 15.78 6.69 3.74
N SER A 47 16.83 6.90 2.94
CA SER A 47 17.98 7.74 3.30
C SER A 47 17.65 9.24 3.43
N THR A 48 16.51 9.68 2.91
CA THR A 48 16.12 11.10 2.84
C THR A 48 14.94 11.41 3.76
N ILE A 49 13.98 10.49 3.89
CA ILE A 49 12.74 10.68 4.66
C ILE A 49 12.49 9.44 5.53
N SER A 50 12.16 9.68 6.80
CA SER A 50 11.59 8.67 7.71
C SER A 50 10.35 9.26 8.38
N GLY A 51 9.17 8.84 7.94
CA GLY A 51 7.91 9.40 8.40
C GLY A 51 6.74 9.20 7.44
N CYS A 52 5.61 9.83 7.75
CA CYS A 52 4.39 9.74 6.96
C CYS A 52 4.43 10.72 5.78
N VAL A 53 4.35 10.19 4.56
CA VAL A 53 4.38 10.96 3.31
C VAL A 53 2.98 10.96 2.67
N PRO A 54 2.48 12.11 2.19
CA PRO A 54 1.22 12.18 1.46
C PRO A 54 1.24 11.31 0.20
N ALA A 55 0.13 10.65 -0.12
CA ALA A 55 -0.03 9.85 -1.33
C ALA A 55 0.36 10.60 -2.61
N ALA A 56 0.10 11.90 -2.69
CA ALA A 56 0.42 12.75 -3.84
C ALA A 56 1.92 13.03 -4.02
N GLN A 57 2.75 12.74 -3.02
CA GLN A 57 4.21 12.88 -3.07
C GLN A 57 4.92 11.53 -3.29
N MET A 58 4.17 10.43 -3.30
CA MET A 58 4.71 9.11 -3.61
C MET A 58 5.06 9.01 -5.09
N ASP A 59 5.99 8.12 -5.41
CA ASP A 59 6.29 7.77 -6.79
C ASP A 59 5.01 7.26 -7.48
N PRO A 60 4.57 7.86 -8.62
CA PRO A 60 3.37 7.43 -9.33
C PRO A 60 3.44 5.98 -9.83
N GLN A 61 4.62 5.40 -10.00
CA GLN A 61 4.72 3.97 -10.28
C GLN A 61 4.14 3.14 -9.13
N CYS A 62 4.31 3.62 -7.90
CA CYS A 62 3.79 3.02 -6.68
C CYS A 62 2.35 3.45 -6.41
N ILE A 63 2.13 4.75 -6.21
CA ILE A 63 0.83 5.28 -5.81
C ILE A 63 0.51 6.46 -6.71
N ASP A 64 -0.39 6.22 -7.66
CA ASP A 64 -0.86 7.24 -8.59
C ASP A 64 -2.29 7.65 -8.23
N VAL A 65 -2.39 8.75 -7.48
CA VAL A 65 -3.68 9.35 -7.09
C VAL A 65 -4.42 10.00 -8.25
N THR A 66 -3.81 10.10 -9.44
CA THR A 66 -4.39 10.73 -10.63
C THR A 66 -5.05 9.72 -11.57
N LEU A 67 -4.92 8.41 -11.30
CA LEU A 67 -5.59 7.36 -12.06
C LEU A 67 -7.10 7.58 -12.10
N LYS A 68 -7.64 7.49 -13.31
CA LYS A 68 -9.07 7.54 -13.58
C LYS A 68 -9.60 6.11 -13.81
N PRO A 69 -10.89 5.86 -13.57
CA PRO A 69 -11.52 4.62 -13.97
C PRO A 69 -11.24 4.32 -15.47
N PRO A 70 -10.93 3.07 -15.83
CA PRO A 70 -10.66 2.70 -17.21
C PRO A 70 -11.93 2.78 -18.06
N VAL A 71 -11.78 3.02 -19.36
CA VAL A 71 -12.86 2.75 -20.32
C VAL A 71 -12.90 1.24 -20.59
N CYS A 72 -14.06 0.61 -20.49
CA CYS A 72 -14.22 -0.83 -20.63
C CYS A 72 -14.16 -1.31 -22.10
N THR A 73 -12.97 -1.24 -22.69
CA THR A 73 -12.68 -1.71 -24.05
C THR A 73 -11.33 -2.42 -24.12
N GLY A 74 -11.11 -3.20 -25.18
CA GLY A 74 -9.81 -3.82 -25.46
C GLY A 74 -9.28 -4.67 -24.30
N ASN A 75 -8.07 -4.36 -23.82
CA ASN A 75 -7.43 -5.10 -22.73
C ASN A 75 -8.11 -4.89 -21.37
N ASN A 76 -8.87 -3.80 -21.19
CA ASN A 76 -9.56 -3.53 -19.92
C ASN A 76 -10.69 -4.54 -19.65
N LEU A 77 -11.21 -5.19 -20.70
CA LEU A 77 -12.18 -6.28 -20.61
C LEU A 77 -11.54 -7.64 -20.25
N ARG A 78 -10.20 -7.75 -20.31
CA ARG A 78 -9.49 -9.03 -20.18
C ARG A 78 -8.79 -9.19 -18.84
N GLN A 79 -8.61 -8.09 -18.10
CA GLN A 79 -7.88 -8.10 -16.83
C GLN A 79 -8.35 -6.99 -15.90
N MET A 80 -8.08 -7.16 -14.61
CA MET A 80 -8.33 -6.15 -13.58
C MET A 80 -7.43 -4.92 -13.80
N GLN A 81 -7.94 -3.72 -13.52
CA GLN A 81 -7.21 -2.46 -13.70
C GLN A 81 -6.94 -1.78 -12.36
N ARG A 82 -5.83 -1.04 -12.28
CA ARG A 82 -5.47 -0.28 -11.07
C ARG A 82 -6.49 0.81 -10.78
N SER A 83 -6.72 1.08 -9.49
CA SER A 83 -7.41 2.26 -9.00
C SER A 83 -6.42 3.25 -8.39
N SER A 84 -6.82 4.53 -8.29
CA SER A 84 -6.10 5.54 -7.50
C SER A 84 -6.16 5.25 -6.00
N VAL A 85 -7.13 4.43 -5.57
CA VAL A 85 -7.18 3.83 -4.23
C VAL A 85 -6.54 2.45 -4.31
N ILE A 86 -5.35 2.29 -3.71
CA ILE A 86 -4.53 1.10 -3.93
C ILE A 86 -5.10 -0.19 -3.33
N THR A 87 -6.04 -0.08 -2.39
CA THR A 87 -6.83 -1.19 -1.85
C THR A 87 -8.02 -1.56 -2.74
N GLN A 88 -8.15 -0.95 -3.92
CA GLN A 88 -9.22 -1.17 -4.88
C GLN A 88 -8.68 -1.45 -6.27
N PHE A 89 -9.52 -2.08 -7.09
CA PHE A 89 -9.29 -2.29 -8.51
C PHE A 89 -10.59 -2.24 -9.29
N TYR A 90 -10.49 -2.05 -10.60
CA TYR A 90 -11.64 -2.06 -11.50
C TYR A 90 -11.72 -3.37 -12.28
N ILE A 91 -12.94 -3.83 -12.51
CA ILE A 91 -13.26 -4.88 -13.48
C ILE A 91 -14.26 -4.33 -14.50
N CYS A 92 -14.13 -4.81 -15.74
CA CYS A 92 -15.06 -4.49 -16.81
C CYS A 92 -15.82 -5.76 -17.21
N GLU A 93 -17.13 -5.77 -16.98
CA GLU A 93 -17.97 -6.95 -17.24
C GLU A 93 -18.41 -7.05 -18.70
N SER A 94 -18.56 -5.92 -19.39
CA SER A 94 -18.93 -5.85 -20.80
C SER A 94 -18.37 -4.61 -21.49
N GLU A 95 -18.31 -4.64 -22.82
CA GLU A 95 -17.77 -3.54 -23.62
C GLU A 95 -18.57 -2.23 -23.42
N ASN A 96 -17.86 -1.12 -23.24
CA ASN A 96 -18.38 0.22 -22.97
C ASN A 96 -19.26 0.36 -21.70
N ALA A 97 -19.32 -0.65 -20.84
CA ALA A 97 -19.99 -0.52 -19.54
C ALA A 97 -19.18 0.36 -18.57
N GLU A 98 -19.85 0.81 -17.51
CA GLU A 98 -19.17 1.44 -16.38
C GLU A 98 -18.34 0.38 -15.63
N PRO A 99 -17.05 0.65 -15.34
CA PRO A 99 -16.22 -0.31 -14.61
C PRO A 99 -16.70 -0.47 -13.17
N THR A 100 -16.74 -1.71 -12.69
CA THR A 100 -17.10 -2.00 -11.29
C THR A 100 -15.87 -1.90 -10.40
N VAL A 101 -16.00 -1.22 -9.26
CA VAL A 101 -14.95 -1.12 -8.23
C VAL A 101 -15.04 -2.34 -7.32
N ILE A 102 -13.90 -3.00 -7.09
CA ILE A 102 -13.77 -4.12 -6.16
C ILE A 102 -12.71 -3.75 -5.11
N ASN A 103 -13.00 -4.04 -3.84
CA ASN A 103 -12.01 -3.90 -2.77
C ASN A 103 -11.15 -5.17 -2.66
N CYS A 104 -9.86 -5.00 -2.44
CA CYS A 104 -9.00 -6.07 -1.96
C CYS A 104 -9.44 -6.51 -0.55
N PRO A 105 -9.13 -7.76 -0.15
CA PRO A 105 -9.26 -8.19 1.23
C PRO A 105 -8.48 -7.28 2.19
N ASP A 106 -8.91 -7.21 3.44
CA ASP A 106 -8.27 -6.40 4.47
C ASP A 106 -6.76 -6.64 4.54
N GLY A 107 -5.99 -5.55 4.59
CA GLY A 107 -4.52 -5.58 4.61
C GLY A 107 -3.85 -5.76 3.25
N LYS A 108 -4.62 -6.05 2.18
CA LYS A 108 -4.07 -6.28 0.84
C LYS A 108 -4.23 -5.11 -0.11
N ILE A 109 -3.33 -5.05 -1.08
CA ILE A 109 -3.19 -3.96 -2.04
C ILE A 109 -3.09 -4.55 -3.45
N PHE A 110 -3.76 -3.91 -4.41
CA PHE A 110 -3.80 -4.37 -5.78
C PHE A 110 -2.51 -4.03 -6.55
N ALA A 111 -1.95 -5.01 -7.24
CA ALA A 111 -0.88 -4.84 -8.23
C ALA A 111 -1.35 -5.32 -9.61
N ASN A 112 -1.00 -4.55 -10.64
CA ASN A 112 -1.09 -4.94 -12.05
C ASN A 112 0.13 -4.37 -12.78
N ASN A 113 1.31 -4.90 -12.45
CA ASN A 113 2.57 -4.53 -13.08
C ASN A 113 3.61 -5.62 -12.91
N ASN A 114 4.63 -5.63 -13.77
CA ASN A 114 5.78 -6.55 -13.70
C ASN A 114 5.40 -8.05 -13.66
N GLY A 115 4.31 -8.43 -14.32
CA GLY A 115 3.81 -9.81 -14.33
C GLY A 115 2.98 -10.20 -13.10
N TRP A 116 2.73 -9.27 -12.18
CA TRP A 116 1.86 -9.47 -11.02
C TRP A 116 0.47 -8.93 -11.33
N LEU A 117 -0.56 -9.70 -10.97
CA LEU A 117 -1.96 -9.33 -11.12
C LEU A 117 -2.76 -9.86 -9.94
N GLY A 118 -3.29 -8.97 -9.09
CA GLY A 118 -4.12 -9.36 -7.94
C GLY A 118 -3.85 -8.55 -6.67
N CYS A 119 -4.42 -9.00 -5.55
CA CYS A 119 -4.26 -8.38 -4.23
C CYS A 119 -3.16 -9.09 -3.42
N PHE A 120 -2.17 -8.32 -2.97
CA PHE A 120 -0.99 -8.82 -2.26
C PHE A 120 -0.81 -8.11 -0.92
N GLU A 121 -0.12 -8.76 0.02
CA GLU A 121 0.32 -8.12 1.25
C GLU A 121 1.29 -6.97 0.94
N TRP A 122 1.36 -5.95 1.80
CA TRP A 122 2.14 -4.74 1.57
C TRP A 122 3.60 -5.00 1.14
N GLU A 123 4.29 -5.91 1.82
CA GLU A 123 5.68 -6.24 1.50
C GLU A 123 5.81 -6.89 0.12
N GLN A 124 4.91 -7.80 -0.22
CA GLN A 124 4.88 -8.45 -1.53
C GLN A 124 4.50 -7.46 -2.63
N TRP A 125 3.56 -6.56 -2.35
CA TRP A 125 3.16 -5.51 -3.27
C TRP A 125 4.33 -4.58 -3.58
N ARG A 126 5.13 -4.17 -2.58
CA ARG A 126 6.32 -3.34 -2.83
C ARG A 126 7.29 -4.05 -3.77
N ILE A 127 7.48 -5.35 -3.59
CA ILE A 127 8.36 -6.14 -4.47
C ILE A 127 7.79 -6.20 -5.87
N ALA A 128 6.51 -6.58 -6.00
CA ALA A 128 5.79 -6.68 -7.27
C ALA A 128 5.82 -5.36 -8.03
N SER A 129 5.62 -4.24 -7.33
CA SER A 129 5.52 -2.92 -7.92
C SER A 129 6.85 -2.18 -8.06
N GLY A 130 7.97 -2.76 -7.59
CA GLY A 130 9.28 -2.10 -7.62
C GLY A 130 9.43 -0.96 -6.60
N CYS A 131 8.58 -0.93 -5.58
CA CYS A 131 8.43 0.14 -4.60
C CYS A 131 9.20 -0.16 -3.29
N ASN A 132 10.32 -0.85 -3.38
CA ASN A 132 11.07 -1.38 -2.23
C ASN A 132 11.96 -0.35 -1.53
N THR A 133 12.20 0.80 -2.15
CA THR A 133 13.26 1.75 -1.77
C THR A 133 12.76 3.10 -1.25
N TYR A 134 11.48 3.19 -0.89
CA TYR A 134 10.87 4.42 -0.40
C TYR A 134 10.50 4.30 1.08
#